data_AF-A0A3N2HKU1-F1
#
_entry.id   AF-A0A3N2HKU1-F1
#
_cell.length_a   1.000
_cell.length_b   1.000
_cell.length_c   1.000
_cell.angle_alpha   90.00
_cell.angle_beta   90.00
_cell.angle_gamma   90.00
#
_symmetry.space_group_name_H-M   'P 1'
#
loop_
_entity.id
_entity.type
_entity.pdbx_description
1 polymer ?
#
loop_
_entity_poly.entity_id
_entity_poly.type
_entity_poly.pdbx_seq_one_letter_code
_entity_poly.pdbx_strand_id
1 'polypeptide(L)'
;MSDGPSTTGIEAERTILRDIGRQLYGLLPTGFDRIVMKTSIAGGVMAGETVLLHIDGSEDYALPDETTFRAARDLRKAMHRPGSGTWFTAVFTVTAVGKMSASYDYDHEPELGHFSADAYRADLDRFPRTPENTPDWLAAILAGAPTRHDLAGRADGGGEAER
;
A
#
# COMPACT_ATOMS: atom_id res chain seq x y z
N MET A 1 11.79 -15.58 -27.51
CA MET A 1 12.45 -16.01 -26.26
C MET A 1 11.61 -15.44 -25.13
N SER A 2 10.81 -16.29 -24.49
CA SER A 2 9.89 -15.86 -23.44
C SER A 2 10.69 -15.71 -22.14
N ASP A 3 10.96 -14.48 -21.71
CA ASP A 3 11.33 -14.24 -20.33
C ASP A 3 10.08 -14.45 -19.48
N GLY A 4 9.96 -15.68 -18.95
CA GLY A 4 9.11 -15.91 -17.79
C GLY A 4 9.61 -15.06 -16.61
N PRO A 5 8.77 -14.80 -15.61
CA PRO A 5 9.20 -14.05 -14.43
C PRO A 5 10.48 -14.66 -13.85
N SER A 6 11.54 -13.85 -13.73
CA SER A 6 12.84 -14.28 -13.23
C SER A 6 12.64 -15.02 -11.89
N THR A 7 13.10 -16.27 -11.80
CA THR A 7 12.92 -17.13 -10.62
C THR A 7 13.34 -16.44 -9.31
N THR A 8 14.35 -15.58 -9.37
CA THR A 8 14.83 -14.74 -8.27
C THR A 8 13.78 -13.74 -7.73
N GLY A 9 12.93 -13.18 -8.60
CA GLY A 9 11.89 -12.22 -8.21
C GLY A 9 10.75 -12.88 -7.43
N ILE A 10 10.29 -14.05 -7.89
CA ILE A 10 9.26 -14.84 -7.19
C ILE A 10 9.77 -15.33 -5.83
N GLU A 11 11.04 -15.73 -5.75
CA GLU A 11 11.63 -16.19 -4.50
C GLU A 11 11.83 -15.05 -3.49
N ALA A 12 12.25 -13.87 -3.96
CA ALA A 12 12.32 -12.66 -3.15
C ALA A 12 10.94 -12.25 -2.63
N GLU A 13 9.94 -12.19 -3.51
CA GLU A 13 8.54 -11.90 -3.16
C GLU A 13 8.05 -12.84 -2.04
N ARG A 14 8.20 -14.16 -2.23
CA ARG A 14 7.79 -15.16 -1.24
C ARG A 14 8.52 -15.00 0.10
N THR A 15 9.80 -14.66 0.07
CA THR A 15 10.61 -14.49 1.28
C THR A 15 10.17 -13.27 2.07
N ILE A 16 9.94 -12.15 1.38
CA ILE A 16 9.47 -10.91 1.99
C ILE A 16 8.05 -11.09 2.56
N LEU A 17 7.17 -11.76 1.82
CA LEU A 17 5.82 -12.09 2.26
C LEU A 17 5.83 -12.91 3.56
N ARG A 18 6.66 -13.95 3.65
CA ARG A 18 6.80 -14.73 4.90
C ARG A 18 7.28 -13.86 6.06
N ASP A 19 8.20 -12.92 5.81
CA ASP A 19 8.73 -12.04 6.85
C ASP A 19 7.68 -11.03 7.36
N ILE A 20 6.89 -10.44 6.46
CA ILE A 20 5.73 -9.59 6.83
C ILE A 20 4.75 -10.41 7.66
N GLY A 21 4.38 -11.60 7.20
CA GLY A 21 3.43 -12.48 7.89
C GLY A 21 3.89 -12.84 9.30
N ARG A 22 5.17 -13.17 9.46
CA ARG A 22 5.77 -13.48 10.78
C ARG A 22 5.74 -12.28 11.71
N GLN A 23 6.08 -11.08 11.23
CA GLN A 23 6.05 -9.85 12.03
C GLN A 23 4.64 -9.51 12.48
N LEU A 24 3.67 -9.53 11.56
CA LEU A 24 2.26 -9.28 11.89
C LEU A 24 1.69 -10.33 12.84
N TYR A 25 2.00 -11.61 12.64
CA TYR A 25 1.56 -12.67 13.55
C TYR A 25 2.08 -12.47 14.97
N GLY A 26 3.32 -11.99 15.13
CA GLY A 26 3.91 -11.69 16.44
C GLY A 26 3.21 -10.55 17.18
N LEU A 27 2.46 -9.70 16.48
CA LEU A 27 1.67 -8.61 17.06
C LEU A 27 0.24 -9.04 17.41
N LEU A 28 -0.22 -10.20 16.95
CA LEU A 28 -1.61 -10.65 17.13
C LEU A 28 -1.80 -11.24 18.54
N PRO A 29 -2.52 -10.56 19.45
CA PRO A 29 -2.70 -11.06 20.81
C PRO A 29 -3.70 -12.23 20.85
N THR A 30 -3.69 -12.98 21.95
CA THR A 30 -4.72 -14.02 22.18
C THR A 30 -6.10 -13.37 22.31
N GLY A 31 -7.12 -13.97 21.69
CA GLY A 31 -8.50 -13.46 21.70
C GLY A 31 -8.88 -12.64 20.46
N PHE A 32 -7.92 -12.34 19.59
CA PHE A 32 -8.16 -11.73 18.28
C PHE A 32 -8.26 -12.80 17.18
N ASP A 33 -9.08 -12.54 16.17
CA ASP A 33 -9.26 -13.43 15.01
C ASP A 33 -8.21 -13.17 13.92
N ARG A 34 -7.86 -11.90 13.69
CA ARG A 34 -6.87 -11.51 12.67
C ARG A 34 -6.28 -10.12 12.90
N ILE A 35 -5.13 -9.88 12.28
CA ILE A 35 -4.51 -8.57 12.11
C ILE A 35 -4.53 -8.22 10.61
N VAL A 36 -4.87 -6.97 10.30
CA VAL A 36 -4.93 -6.43 8.95
C VAL A 36 -4.05 -5.19 8.87
N MET A 37 -3.03 -5.22 8.02
CA MET A 37 -2.18 -4.07 7.71
C MET A 37 -2.50 -3.56 6.31
N LYS A 38 -3.05 -2.34 6.20
CA LYS A 38 -3.20 -1.60 4.95
C LYS A 38 -2.03 -0.62 4.83
N THR A 39 -1.35 -0.61 3.69
CA THR A 39 -0.29 0.35 3.43
C THR A 39 -0.39 0.92 2.02
N SER A 40 -0.16 2.21 1.89
CA SER A 40 -0.12 2.94 0.63
C SER A 40 1.24 3.59 0.44
N ILE A 41 1.81 3.51 -0.76
CA ILE A 41 3.18 3.96 -1.05
C ILE A 41 3.22 4.62 -2.43
N ALA A 42 3.73 5.85 -2.48
CA ALA A 42 4.08 6.55 -3.71
C ALA A 42 5.25 7.50 -3.48
N GLY A 43 6.23 7.54 -4.38
CA GLY A 43 7.26 8.60 -4.41
C GLY A 43 8.14 8.70 -3.17
N GLY A 44 8.31 7.59 -2.44
CA GLY A 44 9.04 7.59 -1.16
C GLY A 44 8.17 7.94 0.06
N VAL A 45 6.98 8.49 -0.14
CA VAL A 45 5.97 8.65 0.92
C VAL A 45 5.29 7.32 1.18
N MET A 46 4.94 7.07 2.44
CA MET A 46 4.20 5.89 2.85
C MET A 46 3.20 6.27 3.93
N ALA A 47 2.04 5.66 3.86
CA ALA A 47 1.07 5.63 4.94
C ALA A 47 0.71 4.18 5.26
N GLY A 48 0.40 3.94 6.52
CA GLY A 48 0.13 2.60 7.03
C GLY A 48 -0.86 2.66 8.18
N GLU A 49 -1.76 1.70 8.21
CA GLU A 49 -2.73 1.49 9.27
C GLU A 49 -2.75 -0.01 9.56
N THR A 50 -2.77 -0.38 10.83
CA THR A 50 -2.85 -1.79 11.23
C THR A 50 -3.93 -1.96 12.28
N VAL A 51 -4.90 -2.81 11.96
CA VAL A 51 -6.08 -3.09 12.77
C VAL A 51 -6.04 -4.53 13.25
N LEU A 52 -6.29 -4.73 14.53
CA LEU A 52 -6.52 -6.01 15.17
C LEU A 52 -8.04 -6.21 15.27
N LEU A 53 -8.56 -7.31 14.73
CA LEU A 53 -9.99 -7.62 14.80
C LEU A 53 -10.26 -8.76 15.77
N HIS A 54 -11.13 -8.51 16.75
CA HIS A 54 -11.62 -9.50 17.69
C HIS A 54 -12.73 -10.37 17.11
N ILE A 55 -12.95 -11.54 17.72
CA ILE A 55 -14.03 -12.45 17.35
C ILE A 55 -15.42 -11.89 17.65
N ASP A 56 -15.52 -10.94 18.59
CA ASP A 56 -16.77 -10.26 18.94
C ASP A 56 -17.09 -9.07 18.01
N GLY A 57 -16.22 -8.79 17.03
CA GLY A 57 -16.36 -7.70 16.08
C GLY A 57 -15.77 -6.37 16.53
N SER A 58 -15.18 -6.29 17.72
CA SER A 58 -14.44 -5.10 18.14
C SER A 58 -13.08 -4.99 17.43
N GLU A 59 -12.59 -3.76 17.31
CA GLU A 59 -11.34 -3.43 16.64
C GLU A 59 -10.40 -2.72 17.62
N ASP A 60 -9.12 -3.03 17.50
CA ASP A 60 -8.02 -2.33 18.16
C ASP A 60 -6.93 -1.99 17.15
N TYR A 61 -5.98 -1.14 17.51
CA TYR A 61 -4.91 -0.68 16.63
C TYR A 61 -3.56 -1.22 17.07
N ALA A 62 -2.76 -1.63 16.09
CA ALA A 62 -1.37 -1.99 16.30
C ALA A 62 -0.44 -1.03 15.55
N LEU A 63 0.78 -0.90 16.05
CA LEU A 63 1.84 -0.18 15.36
C LEU A 63 2.96 -1.18 15.05
N PRO A 64 3.04 -1.68 13.80
CA PRO A 64 4.15 -2.51 13.39
C PRO A 64 5.47 -1.76 13.45
N ASP A 65 6.54 -2.50 13.71
CA ASP A 65 7.90 -1.96 13.64
C ASP A 65 8.23 -1.44 12.23
N GLU A 66 9.17 -0.49 12.16
CA GLU A 66 9.65 0.09 10.90
C GLU A 66 10.15 -0.99 9.91
N THR A 67 10.63 -2.13 10.42
CA THR A 67 11.06 -3.27 9.62
C THR A 67 9.92 -3.90 8.80
N THR A 68 8.70 -3.90 9.34
CA THR A 68 7.52 -4.45 8.63
C THR A 68 7.17 -3.56 7.43
N PHE A 69 7.19 -2.25 7.63
CA PHE A 69 6.98 -1.27 6.57
C PHE A 69 8.11 -1.28 5.52
N ARG A 70 9.36 -1.46 5.95
CA ARG A 70 10.50 -1.66 5.05
C ARG A 70 10.32 -2.89 4.18
N ALA A 71 9.90 -4.02 4.77
CA ALA A 71 9.58 -5.23 4.02
C ALA A 71 8.49 -4.98 2.97
N ALA A 72 7.44 -4.22 3.29
CA ALA A 72 6.42 -3.84 2.29
C ALA A 72 7.00 -3.01 1.13
N ARG A 73 7.95 -2.09 1.39
CA ARG A 73 8.66 -1.36 0.32
C ARG A 73 9.52 -2.27 -0.55
N ASP A 74 10.16 -3.26 0.04
CA ASP A 74 10.99 -4.20 -0.71
C ASP A 74 10.13 -5.16 -1.53
N LEU A 75 8.96 -5.56 -1.00
CA LEU A 75 7.96 -6.31 -1.75
C LEU A 75 7.52 -5.52 -2.99
N ARG A 76 7.25 -4.22 -2.82
CA ARG A 76 6.87 -3.32 -3.92
C ARG A 76 7.89 -3.29 -5.05
N LYS A 77 9.19 -3.34 -4.71
CA LYS A 77 10.27 -3.42 -5.69
C LYS A 77 10.34 -4.79 -6.35
N ALA A 78 10.22 -5.86 -5.57
CA ALA A 78 10.27 -7.24 -6.08
C ALA A 78 9.09 -7.55 -7.03
N MET A 79 7.94 -6.94 -6.79
CA MET A 79 6.73 -7.10 -7.61
C MET A 79 6.66 -6.15 -8.81
N HIS A 80 7.61 -5.22 -8.96
CA HIS A 80 7.63 -4.34 -10.12
C HIS A 80 7.80 -5.14 -11.41
N ARG A 81 6.96 -4.83 -12.39
CA ARG A 81 7.08 -5.36 -13.75
C ARG A 81 7.27 -4.21 -14.73
N PRO A 82 8.24 -4.31 -15.67
CA PRO A 82 8.44 -3.30 -16.69
C PRO A 82 7.13 -2.99 -17.44
N GLY A 83 6.78 -1.70 -17.51
CA GLY A 83 5.58 -1.23 -18.22
C GLY A 83 4.26 -1.36 -17.45
N SER A 84 4.15 -2.24 -16.45
CA SER A 84 2.96 -2.30 -15.57
C SER A 84 3.12 -1.49 -14.28
N GLY A 85 4.34 -1.04 -13.97
CA GLY A 85 4.65 -0.39 -12.71
C GLY A 85 4.61 -1.36 -11.54
N THR A 86 4.09 -0.90 -10.40
CA THR A 86 3.90 -1.68 -9.16
C THR A 86 2.68 -1.15 -8.42
N TRP A 87 2.18 -1.87 -7.41
CA TRP A 87 0.97 -1.50 -6.67
C TRP A 87 1.13 -0.18 -5.91
N PHE A 88 0.01 0.50 -5.67
CA PHE A 88 -0.07 1.71 -4.84
C PHE A 88 -0.53 1.41 -3.42
N THR A 89 -1.43 0.45 -3.26
CA THR A 89 -1.93 0.01 -1.96
C THR A 89 -1.80 -1.51 -1.83
N ALA A 90 -1.40 -1.98 -0.65
CA ALA A 90 -1.38 -3.39 -0.30
C ALA A 90 -2.13 -3.61 1.01
N VAL A 91 -2.88 -4.71 1.10
CA VAL A 91 -3.54 -5.15 2.34
C VAL A 91 -3.03 -6.54 2.69
N PHE A 92 -2.41 -6.66 3.85
CA PHE A 92 -1.93 -7.93 4.40
C PHE A 92 -2.82 -8.34 5.55
N THR A 93 -3.31 -9.57 5.52
CA THR A 93 -4.13 -10.13 6.57
C THR A 93 -3.46 -11.38 7.12
N VAL A 94 -3.30 -11.45 8.44
CA VAL A 94 -2.83 -12.65 9.13
C VAL A 94 -3.87 -13.08 10.16
N THR A 95 -4.33 -14.32 10.08
CA THR A 95 -5.31 -14.86 11.03
C THR A 95 -4.64 -15.51 12.25
N ALA A 96 -5.41 -15.72 13.32
CA ALA A 96 -4.95 -16.37 14.55
C ALA A 96 -4.40 -17.80 14.33
N VAL A 97 -4.86 -18.48 13.29
CA VAL A 97 -4.35 -19.80 12.88
C VAL A 97 -3.09 -19.72 12.00
N GLY A 98 -2.50 -18.54 11.86
CA GLY A 98 -1.23 -18.32 11.14
C GLY A 98 -1.37 -18.29 9.62
N LYS A 99 -2.59 -18.17 9.07
CA LYS A 99 -2.78 -18.02 7.62
C LYS A 99 -2.56 -16.57 7.22
N MET A 100 -1.68 -16.35 6.24
CA MET A 100 -1.47 -15.03 5.63
C MET A 100 -2.09 -14.95 4.25
N SER A 101 -2.71 -13.82 3.94
CA SER A 101 -3.14 -13.41 2.60
C SER A 101 -2.70 -11.97 2.31
N ALA A 102 -2.49 -11.64 1.04
CA ALA A 102 -2.19 -10.29 0.58
C ALA A 102 -3.06 -9.94 -0.63
N SER A 103 -3.57 -8.70 -0.68
CA SER A 103 -4.18 -8.11 -1.87
C SER A 103 -3.46 -6.82 -2.24
N TYR A 104 -3.50 -6.48 -3.52
CA TYR A 104 -2.75 -5.35 -4.08
C TYR A 104 -3.66 -4.56 -5.01
N ASP A 105 -3.61 -3.24 -4.88
CA ASP A 105 -4.32 -2.30 -5.74
C ASP A 105 -3.31 -1.51 -6.57
N TYR A 106 -3.44 -1.63 -7.89
CA TYR A 106 -2.60 -0.97 -8.88
C TYR A 106 -3.30 0.23 -9.52
N ASP A 107 -4.61 0.35 -9.32
CA ASP A 107 -5.51 1.02 -10.25
C ASP A 107 -6.36 2.11 -9.59
N HIS A 108 -6.48 2.12 -8.26
CA HIS A 108 -7.16 3.19 -7.53
C HIS A 108 -6.20 4.12 -6.81
N GLU A 109 -6.58 5.40 -6.73
CA GLU A 109 -5.82 6.40 -5.99
C GLU A 109 -5.87 6.09 -4.48
N PRO A 110 -4.71 5.94 -3.80
CA PRO A 110 -4.61 5.64 -2.37
C PRO A 110 -5.55 6.43 -1.48
N GLU A 111 -6.35 5.73 -0.66
CA GLU A 111 -7.19 6.40 0.34
C GLU A 111 -6.45 6.84 1.58
N LEU A 112 -5.48 6.02 1.98
CA LEU A 112 -4.79 6.15 3.25
C LEU A 112 -3.55 7.03 3.07
N GLY A 113 -3.49 8.13 3.82
CA GLY A 113 -2.35 9.05 3.83
C GLY A 113 -2.60 10.34 3.06
N HIS A 114 -1.51 10.98 2.63
CA HIS A 114 -1.53 12.18 1.81
C HIS A 114 -0.36 12.13 0.82
N PHE A 115 -0.68 12.03 -0.47
CA PHE A 115 0.32 11.96 -1.54
C PHE A 115 0.13 13.15 -2.48
N SER A 116 1.21 13.91 -2.71
CA SER A 116 1.19 15.01 -3.66
C SER A 116 1.35 14.51 -5.10
N ALA A 117 1.01 15.37 -6.07
CA ALA A 117 1.29 15.09 -7.47
C ALA A 117 2.78 14.78 -7.73
N ASP A 118 3.69 15.44 -7.01
CA ASP A 118 5.14 15.19 -7.13
C ASP A 118 5.54 13.83 -6.57
N ALA A 119 4.86 13.33 -5.52
CA ALA A 119 5.07 11.97 -5.04
C ALA A 119 4.68 10.95 -6.12
N TYR A 120 3.56 11.15 -6.83
CA TYR A 120 3.18 10.27 -7.93
C TYR A 120 4.14 10.35 -9.14
N ARG A 121 4.65 11.54 -9.47
CA ARG A 121 5.68 11.71 -10.52
C ARG A 121 6.97 10.97 -10.17
N ALA A 122 7.48 11.19 -8.96
CA ALA A 122 8.68 10.50 -8.46
C ALA A 122 8.47 8.98 -8.39
N ASP A 123 7.23 8.53 -8.17
CA ASP A 123 6.89 7.11 -8.21
C ASP A 123 7.02 6.52 -9.61
N LEU A 124 6.51 7.21 -10.64
CA LEU A 124 6.59 6.77 -12.03
C LEU A 124 8.02 6.78 -12.57
N ASP A 125 8.85 7.72 -12.13
CA ASP A 125 10.29 7.73 -12.46
C ASP A 125 10.98 6.44 -11.98
N ARG A 126 10.51 5.90 -10.84
CA ARG A 126 11.07 4.68 -10.25
C ARG A 126 10.39 3.40 -10.75
N PHE A 127 9.09 3.45 -11.02
CA PHE A 127 8.27 2.33 -11.45
C PHE A 127 7.47 2.69 -12.70
N PRO A 128 8.14 2.77 -13.88
CA PRO A 128 7.49 3.24 -15.10
C PRO A 128 6.29 2.38 -15.49
N ARG A 129 5.22 3.05 -15.94
CA ARG A 129 4.00 2.46 -16.48
C ARG A 129 3.83 2.86 -17.94
N THR A 130 3.34 1.96 -18.78
CA THR A 130 2.89 2.31 -20.14
C THR A 130 1.57 3.09 -20.04
N PRO A 131 1.18 3.83 -21.08
CA PRO A 131 -0.10 4.53 -21.10
C PRO A 131 -1.29 3.61 -20.82
N GLU A 132 -1.27 2.36 -21.29
CA GLU A 132 -2.35 1.38 -21.10
C GLU A 132 -2.43 0.85 -19.66
N ASN A 133 -1.32 0.89 -18.91
CA ASN A 133 -1.25 0.49 -17.50
C ASN A 133 -1.25 1.69 -16.54
N THR A 134 -1.51 2.89 -17.07
CA THR A 134 -1.62 4.12 -16.29
C THR A 134 -3.10 4.40 -16.07
N PRO A 135 -3.60 4.31 -14.82
CA PRO A 135 -5.00 4.60 -14.53
C PRO A 135 -5.37 6.06 -14.86
N ASP A 136 -6.63 6.29 -15.20
CA ASP A 136 -7.14 7.61 -15.62
C ASP A 136 -6.87 8.71 -14.57
N TRP A 137 -7.03 8.38 -13.28
CA TRP A 137 -6.76 9.33 -12.19
C TRP A 137 -5.29 9.77 -12.16
N LEU A 138 -4.37 8.83 -12.42
CA LEU A 138 -2.95 9.11 -12.41
C LEU A 138 -2.58 9.95 -13.62
N ALA A 139 -3.07 9.59 -14.81
CA ALA A 139 -2.90 10.38 -16.03
C ALA A 139 -3.41 11.82 -15.84
N ALA A 140 -4.55 12.01 -15.19
CA ALA A 140 -5.10 13.33 -14.88
C ALA A 140 -4.17 14.13 -13.94
N ILE A 141 -3.64 13.52 -12.87
CA ILE A 141 -2.69 14.17 -11.96
C ILE A 141 -1.40 14.59 -12.69
N LEU A 142 -0.89 13.74 -13.59
CA LEU A 142 0.28 14.07 -14.40
C LEU A 142 0.02 15.24 -15.34
N ALA A 143 -1.21 15.38 -15.84
CA ALA A 143 -1.67 16.52 -16.63
C ALA A 143 -1.99 17.77 -15.79
N GLY A 144 -1.86 17.71 -14.46
CA GLY A 144 -2.02 18.86 -13.56
C GLY A 144 -3.33 18.89 -12.77
N ALA A 145 -4.13 17.81 -12.79
CA ALA A 145 -5.28 17.69 -11.90
C ALA A 145 -4.81 17.60 -10.43
N PRO A 146 -5.62 18.11 -9.48
CA PRO A 146 -5.35 17.91 -8.05
C PRO A 146 -5.48 16.43 -7.67
N THR A 147 -4.73 16.01 -6.66
CA THR A 147 -4.91 14.69 -6.05
C THR A 147 -6.20 14.68 -5.23
N ARG A 148 -6.74 13.49 -4.93
CA ARG A 148 -7.86 13.37 -3.99
C ARG A 148 -7.58 14.02 -2.64
N HIS A 149 -6.32 14.01 -2.21
CA HIS A 149 -5.92 14.51 -0.90
C HIS A 149 -5.84 16.04 -0.89
N ASP A 150 -5.42 16.64 -2.01
CA ASP A 150 -5.51 18.08 -2.22
C ASP A 150 -6.98 18.55 -2.21
N LEU A 151 -7.90 17.73 -2.73
CA LEU A 151 -9.34 18.02 -2.71
C LEU A 151 -9.95 17.88 -1.32
N ALA A 152 -9.61 16.82 -0.59
CA ALA A 152 -10.08 16.60 0.77
C ALA A 152 -9.64 17.72 1.72
N GLY A 153 -8.36 18.12 1.67
CA GLY A 153 -7.84 19.21 2.49
C GLY A 153 -8.47 20.58 2.21
N ARG A 154 -9.06 20.78 1.02
CA ARG A 154 -9.81 22.00 0.68
C ARG A 154 -11.24 22.01 1.21
N ALA A 155 -11.86 20.84 1.38
CA ALA A 155 -13.23 20.72 1.89
C ALA A 155 -13.30 21.04 3.40
N ASP A 156 -12.30 20.58 4.17
CA ASP A 156 -12.24 20.82 5.63
C ASP A 156 -11.85 22.27 5.99
N GLY A 157 -11.20 23.01 5.07
CA GLY A 157 -10.81 24.41 5.27
C GLY A 157 -11.88 25.45 4.93
N GLY A 158 -13.07 25.04 4.47
CA GLY A 158 -14.14 25.94 4.01
C GLY A 158 -15.15 26.36 5.09
N GLY A 159 -14.94 25.96 6.35
CA GLY A 159 -15.94 26.04 7.42
C GLY A 159 -15.63 27.00 8.57
N GLU A 160 -14.87 28.09 8.36
CA GLU A 160 -14.75 29.12 9.40
C GLU A 160 -14.39 30.51 8.82
N ALA A 161 -15.38 31.12 8.16
CA ALA A 161 -15.52 32.58 8.05
C ALA A 161 -16.86 32.92 7.38
N GLU A 162 -17.91 33.19 8.16
CA GLU A 162 -18.63 34.48 8.17
C GLU A 162 -19.83 34.43 9.15
N ARG A 163 -19.80 35.39 10.11
CA ARG A 163 -20.87 35.94 10.98
C ARG A 163 -21.16 35.28 12.33
#